data_AF-T5KP77-F1
#
_entry.id   AF-T5KP77-F1
#
_cell.length_a   1.000
_cell.length_b   1.000
_cell.length_c   1.000
_cell.angle_alpha   90.00
_cell.angle_beta   90.00
_cell.angle_gamma   90.00
#
_symmetry.space_group_name_H-M   'P 1'
#
loop_
_entity.id
_entity.type
_entity.pdbx_description
1 polymer ?
#
loop_
_entity_poly.entity_id
_entity_poly.type
_entity_poly.pdbx_seq_one_letter_code
_entity_poly.pdbx_strand_id
1 'polypeptide(L)'
;MSLIRGYDQDTLREKVDLDECEARLAEIDSQRSLPALLERVWLLKVLDRLDEALALADETVRQARMAGTRKDVLRARVLHATILQYRGAHAAAEQELSTCATEAEGQRWLSIAAFAYQHHGKNAYDAGDYETARESFKQSLFLRRESGAEDRELETALLAIEAVERRRPPQLIAG
;
A
#
# COMPACT_ATOMS: atom_id res chain seq x y z
N MET A 1 12.93 9.79 -9.53
CA MET A 1 13.73 9.52 -8.33
C MET A 1 12.82 8.76 -7.37
N SER A 2 13.17 7.54 -6.95
CA SER A 2 12.35 6.81 -5.98
C SER A 2 12.77 7.25 -4.58
N LEU A 3 11.85 7.86 -3.83
CA LEU A 3 12.07 8.25 -2.42
C LEU A 3 12.16 7.05 -1.48
N ILE A 4 11.68 5.89 -1.92
CA ILE A 4 11.77 4.63 -1.19
C ILE A 4 13.18 4.05 -1.40
N ARG A 5 13.93 3.91 -0.31
CA ARG A 5 15.29 3.32 -0.26
C ARG A 5 15.28 1.83 0.09
N GLY A 6 14.11 1.29 0.45
CA GLY A 6 13.91 -0.10 0.81
C GLY A 6 12.71 -0.25 1.74
N TYR A 7 12.59 -1.43 2.35
CA TYR A 7 11.56 -1.71 3.35
C TYR A 7 12.19 -2.21 4.64
N ASP A 8 11.55 -1.89 5.75
CA ASP A 8 11.90 -2.45 7.04
C ASP A 8 11.54 -3.93 7.12
N GLN A 9 12.44 -4.73 7.66
CA GLN A 9 12.31 -6.19 7.63
C GLN A 9 11.30 -6.72 8.66
N ASP A 10 10.98 -5.91 9.67
CA ASP A 10 10.09 -6.28 10.76
C ASP A 10 8.72 -5.63 10.62
N THR A 11 8.65 -4.39 10.13
CA THR A 11 7.39 -3.63 9.98
C THR A 11 6.89 -3.56 8.55
N LEU A 12 7.71 -3.96 7.56
CA LEU A 12 7.40 -3.85 6.12
C LEU A 12 7.10 -2.42 5.65
N ARG A 13 7.37 -1.41 6.48
CA ARG A 13 7.20 0.01 6.16
C ARG A 13 8.31 0.51 5.25
N GLU A 14 7.97 1.50 4.43
CA GLU A 14 8.91 2.18 3.54
C GLU A 14 10.05 2.82 4.34
N LYS A 15 11.31 2.53 3.97
CA LYS A 15 12.47 3.29 4.44
C LYS A 15 12.68 4.48 3.52
N VAL A 16 12.59 5.69 4.08
CA VAL A 16 12.71 6.95 3.36
C VAL A 16 13.69 7.87 4.07
N ASP A 17 14.10 8.93 3.38
CA ASP A 17 14.81 10.06 3.95
C ASP A 17 13.81 11.17 4.24
N LEU A 18 13.68 11.54 5.52
CA LEU A 18 12.64 12.46 5.95
C LEU A 18 12.89 13.87 5.40
N ASP A 19 14.14 14.32 5.32
CA ASP A 19 14.48 15.64 4.78
C ASP A 19 14.17 15.70 3.28
N GLU A 20 14.46 14.62 2.55
CA GLU A 20 14.13 14.50 1.13
C GLU A 20 12.60 14.50 0.90
N CYS A 21 11.85 13.81 1.76
CA CYS A 21 10.39 13.80 1.74
C CYS A 21 9.78 15.16 2.08
N GLU A 22 10.32 15.88 3.07
CA GLU A 22 9.88 17.24 3.42
C GLU A 22 10.14 18.22 2.27
N ALA A 23 11.34 18.17 1.69
CA ALA A 23 11.70 19.00 0.55
C ALA A 23 10.77 18.73 -0.64
N ARG A 24 10.48 17.46 -0.93
CA ARG A 24 9.54 17.09 -1.99
C ARG A 24 8.12 17.57 -1.70
N LEU A 25 7.66 17.43 -0.45
CA LEU A 25 6.32 17.89 -0.06
C LEU A 25 6.17 19.40 -0.25
N ALA A 26 7.19 20.18 0.11
CA ALA A 26 7.22 21.62 -0.11
C ALA A 26 7.24 21.98 -1.60
N GLU A 27 8.00 21.25 -2.42
CA GLU A 27 8.09 21.46 -3.88
C GLU A 27 6.72 21.35 -4.58
N ILE A 28 5.89 20.38 -4.15
CA ILE A 28 4.62 20.07 -4.81
C ILE A 28 3.38 20.62 -4.08
N ASP A 29 3.54 21.39 -2.99
CA ASP A 29 2.43 21.80 -2.12
C ASP A 29 1.34 22.61 -2.85
N SER A 30 1.71 23.42 -3.84
CA SER A 30 0.77 24.22 -4.63
C SER A 30 0.09 23.45 -5.76
N GLN A 31 0.58 22.24 -6.09
CA GLN A 31 0.04 21.44 -7.18
C GLN A 31 -1.28 20.79 -6.78
N ARG A 32 -2.21 20.71 -7.75
CA ARG A 32 -3.58 20.20 -7.55
C ARG A 32 -3.96 19.08 -8.52
N SER A 33 -3.01 18.62 -9.35
CA SER A 33 -3.23 17.47 -10.22
C SER A 33 -3.42 16.21 -9.36
N LEU A 34 -4.23 15.27 -9.81
CA LEU A 34 -4.47 14.04 -9.05
C LEU A 34 -3.17 13.27 -8.71
N PRO A 35 -2.18 13.14 -9.61
CA PRO A 35 -0.89 12.55 -9.27
C PRO A 35 -0.16 13.29 -8.14
N ALA A 36 -0.16 14.63 -8.16
CA ALA A 36 0.48 15.42 -7.10
C ALA A 36 -0.24 15.26 -5.76
N LEU A 37 -1.58 15.21 -5.76
CA LEU A 37 -2.36 14.97 -4.55
C LEU A 37 -2.05 13.58 -3.96
N LEU A 38 -2.01 12.53 -4.79
CA LEU A 38 -1.63 11.18 -4.35
C LEU A 38 -0.20 11.14 -3.79
N GLU A 39 0.75 11.80 -4.44
CA GLU A 39 2.13 11.89 -3.95
C GLU A 39 2.19 12.59 -2.59
N ARG A 40 1.48 13.72 -2.42
CA ARG A 40 1.40 14.45 -1.14
C ARG A 40 0.79 13.62 -0.02
N VAL A 41 -0.27 12.87 -0.30
CA VAL A 41 -0.86 11.94 0.69
C VAL A 41 0.17 10.91 1.14
N TRP A 42 0.92 10.33 0.21
CA TRP A 42 1.98 9.38 0.54
C TRP A 42 3.13 10.03 1.33
N LEU A 43 3.55 11.25 0.97
CA LEU A 43 4.58 12.00 1.69
C LEU A 43 4.15 12.31 3.12
N LEU A 44 2.94 12.82 3.32
CA LEU A 44 2.39 13.08 4.66
C LEU A 44 2.33 11.80 5.49
N LYS A 45 1.99 10.65 4.88
CA LYS A 45 2.01 9.34 5.55
C LYS A 45 3.40 8.97 6.07
N VAL A 46 4.42 9.04 5.22
CA VAL A 46 5.79 8.61 5.60
C VAL A 46 6.49 9.61 6.52
N LEU A 47 6.03 10.87 6.54
CA LEU A 47 6.41 11.90 7.51
C LEU A 47 5.62 11.81 8.84
N ASP A 48 4.78 10.79 9.02
CA ASP A 48 3.93 10.57 10.19
C ASP A 48 2.94 11.72 10.51
N ARG A 49 2.58 12.52 9.49
CA ARG A 49 1.58 13.61 9.57
C ARG A 49 0.18 13.07 9.25
N LEU A 50 -0.24 12.07 10.02
CA LEU A 50 -1.37 11.20 9.67
C LEU A 50 -2.74 11.88 9.66
N ASP A 51 -2.97 12.92 10.45
CA ASP A 51 -4.23 13.68 10.42
C ASP A 51 -4.35 14.50 9.13
N GLU A 52 -3.28 15.18 8.73
CA GLU A 52 -3.22 15.91 7.45
C GLU A 52 -3.29 14.95 6.26
N ALA A 53 -2.61 13.80 6.34
CA ALA A 53 -2.66 12.77 5.33
C ALA A 53 -4.09 12.25 5.11
N LEU A 54 -4.84 12.03 6.20
CA LEU A 54 -6.22 11.53 6.13
C LEU A 54 -7.14 12.57 5.47
N ALA A 55 -7.08 13.83 5.92
CA ALA A 55 -7.88 14.91 5.34
C ALA A 55 -7.60 15.10 3.84
N LEU A 56 -6.33 15.04 3.44
CA LEU A 56 -5.95 15.14 2.04
C LEU A 56 -6.34 13.89 1.24
N ALA A 57 -6.27 12.70 1.84
CA ALA A 57 -6.69 11.46 1.19
C ALA A 57 -8.20 11.45 0.90
N ASP A 58 -9.03 11.94 1.83
CA ASP A 58 -10.48 12.11 1.62
C ASP A 58 -10.79 13.04 0.44
N GLU A 59 -10.13 14.21 0.40
CA GLU A 59 -10.21 15.13 -0.75
C GLU A 59 -9.80 14.45 -2.04
N THR A 60 -8.68 13.73 -2.02
CA THR A 60 -8.10 13.06 -3.19
C THR A 60 -9.03 11.98 -3.74
N VAL A 61 -9.67 11.19 -2.89
CA VAL A 61 -10.69 10.20 -3.29
C VAL A 61 -11.89 10.90 -3.91
N ARG A 62 -12.36 12.02 -3.34
CA ARG A 62 -13.48 12.78 -3.90
C ARG A 62 -13.15 13.36 -5.28
N GLN A 63 -11.97 13.96 -5.43
CA GLN A 63 -11.48 14.49 -6.71
C GLN A 63 -11.37 13.38 -7.76
N ALA A 64 -10.80 12.22 -7.40
CA ALA A 64 -10.72 11.07 -8.29
C ALA A 64 -12.10 10.59 -8.75
N ARG A 65 -13.12 10.61 -7.87
CA ARG A 65 -14.50 10.25 -8.22
C ARG A 65 -15.16 11.25 -9.17
N MET A 66 -14.84 12.54 -9.03
CA MET A 66 -15.45 13.59 -9.85
C MET A 66 -14.80 13.74 -11.23
N ALA A 67 -13.48 13.57 -11.30
CA ALA A 67 -12.71 13.94 -12.50
C ALA A 67 -11.71 12.86 -12.97
N GLY A 68 -11.55 11.76 -12.23
CA GLY A 68 -10.60 10.69 -12.53
C GLY A 68 -11.24 9.49 -13.24
N THR A 69 -10.40 8.55 -13.65
CA THR A 69 -10.84 7.25 -14.15
C THR A 69 -11.19 6.30 -12.99
N ARG A 70 -11.87 5.19 -13.27
CA ARG A 70 -12.11 4.13 -12.27
C ARG A 70 -10.80 3.59 -11.66
N LYS A 71 -9.72 3.53 -12.46
CA LYS A 71 -8.40 3.14 -11.97
C LYS A 71 -7.84 4.15 -10.99
N ASP A 72 -8.07 5.44 -11.23
CA ASP A 72 -7.62 6.51 -10.35
C ASP A 72 -8.37 6.51 -9.02
N VAL A 73 -9.69 6.27 -9.06
CA VAL A 73 -10.50 6.10 -7.84
C VAL A 73 -9.96 4.95 -7.01
N LEU A 74 -9.68 3.78 -7.60
CA LEU A 74 -9.13 2.65 -6.85
C LEU A 74 -7.75 2.95 -6.27
N ARG A 75 -6.86 3.62 -7.01
CA ARG A 75 -5.54 4.00 -6.46
C ARG A 75 -5.67 4.96 -5.28
N ALA A 76 -6.54 5.96 -5.38
CA ALA A 76 -6.80 6.90 -4.29
C ALA A 76 -7.34 6.19 -3.04
N ARG A 77 -8.27 5.24 -3.23
CA ARG A 77 -8.85 4.42 -2.15
C ARG A 77 -7.82 3.52 -1.48
N VAL A 78 -6.98 2.83 -2.25
CA VAL A 78 -5.88 2.02 -1.69
C VAL A 78 -4.94 2.90 -0.87
N LEU A 79 -4.54 4.06 -1.38
CA LEU A 79 -3.65 4.97 -0.66
C LEU A 79 -4.31 5.50 0.63
N HIS A 80 -5.58 5.90 0.58
CA HIS A 80 -6.36 6.28 1.76
C HIS A 80 -6.37 5.16 2.82
N ALA A 81 -6.59 3.91 2.41
CA ALA A 81 -6.56 2.78 3.33
C ALA A 81 -5.18 2.56 3.99
N THR A 82 -4.07 2.91 3.30
CA THR A 82 -2.74 2.89 3.95
C THR A 82 -2.60 3.94 5.06
N ILE A 83 -3.35 5.04 5.00
CA ILE A 83 -3.39 6.02 6.09
C ILE A 83 -4.13 5.42 7.29
N LEU A 84 -5.27 4.78 7.06
CA LEU A 84 -6.02 4.07 8.09
C LEU A 84 -5.17 2.99 8.77
N GLN A 85 -4.41 2.22 7.99
CA GLN A 85 -3.44 1.25 8.49
C GLN A 85 -2.41 1.90 9.43
N TYR A 86 -1.76 2.99 9.00
CA TYR A 86 -0.74 3.67 9.82
C TYR A 86 -1.32 4.26 11.11
N ARG A 87 -2.61 4.63 11.11
CA ARG A 87 -3.36 5.08 12.29
C ARG A 87 -3.84 3.93 13.20
N GLY A 88 -3.56 2.67 12.86
CA GLY A 88 -4.01 1.49 13.60
C GLY A 88 -5.48 1.12 13.38
N ALA A 89 -6.17 1.77 12.43
CA ALA A 89 -7.57 1.48 12.08
C ALA A 89 -7.66 0.26 11.14
N HIS A 90 -7.08 -0.87 11.55
CA HIS A 90 -6.85 -2.04 10.70
C HIS A 90 -8.13 -2.65 10.13
N ALA A 91 -9.23 -2.68 10.87
CA ALA A 91 -10.50 -3.21 10.37
C ALA A 91 -11.09 -2.36 9.23
N ALA A 92 -10.95 -1.03 9.31
CA ALA A 92 -11.42 -0.13 8.26
C ALA A 92 -10.51 -0.20 7.02
N ALA A 93 -9.19 -0.28 7.24
CA ALA A 93 -8.23 -0.49 6.16
C ALA A 93 -8.47 -1.83 5.46
N GLU A 94 -8.74 -2.89 6.21
CA GLU A 94 -9.04 -4.24 5.70
C GLU A 94 -10.23 -4.26 4.76
N GLN A 95 -11.37 -3.70 5.20
CA GLN A 95 -12.57 -3.62 4.39
C GLN A 95 -12.32 -2.89 3.07
N GLU A 96 -11.57 -1.79 3.11
CA GLU A 96 -11.32 -0.98 1.93
C GLU A 96 -10.32 -1.66 0.97
N LEU A 97 -9.25 -2.24 1.50
CA LEU A 97 -8.19 -2.91 0.73
C LEU A 97 -8.69 -4.19 0.06
N SER A 98 -9.42 -5.04 0.78
CA SER A 98 -10.04 -6.25 0.22
C SER A 98 -10.99 -5.90 -0.94
N THR A 99 -11.87 -4.92 -0.73
CA THR A 99 -12.79 -4.42 -1.76
C THR A 99 -12.04 -3.92 -2.99
N CYS A 100 -10.99 -3.11 -2.80
CA CYS A 100 -10.19 -2.58 -3.90
C CYS A 100 -9.44 -3.68 -4.67
N ALA A 101 -8.91 -4.67 -3.96
CA ALA A 101 -8.18 -5.79 -4.55
C ALA A 101 -9.11 -6.64 -5.41
N THR A 102 -10.25 -7.08 -4.87
CA THR A 102 -11.23 -7.88 -5.61
C THR A 102 -11.80 -7.13 -6.81
N GLU A 103 -12.11 -5.83 -6.69
CA GLU A 103 -12.58 -5.04 -7.83
C GLU A 103 -11.52 -4.95 -8.93
N ALA A 104 -10.27 -4.59 -8.58
CA ALA A 104 -9.19 -4.45 -9.54
C ALA A 104 -8.91 -5.77 -10.27
N GLU A 105 -8.92 -6.89 -9.54
CA GLU A 105 -8.68 -8.22 -10.09
C GLU A 105 -9.81 -8.65 -11.03
N GLY A 106 -11.08 -8.45 -10.64
CA GLY A 106 -12.23 -8.75 -11.50
C GLY A 106 -12.25 -7.93 -12.80
N GLN A 107 -11.67 -6.72 -12.79
CA GLN A 107 -11.49 -5.88 -13.98
C GLN A 107 -10.19 -6.19 -14.76
N ARG A 108 -9.40 -7.18 -14.31
CA ARG A 108 -8.06 -7.52 -14.79
C ARG A 108 -7.10 -6.34 -14.86
N TRP A 109 -7.17 -5.43 -13.90
CA TRP A 109 -6.17 -4.37 -13.73
C TRP A 109 -5.01 -4.89 -12.89
N LEU A 110 -4.26 -5.84 -13.45
CA LEU A 110 -3.29 -6.67 -12.74
C LEU A 110 -2.35 -5.88 -11.83
N SER A 111 -1.74 -4.80 -12.33
CA SER A 111 -0.83 -3.97 -11.52
C SER A 111 -1.52 -3.25 -10.36
N ILE A 112 -2.80 -2.86 -10.52
CA ILE A 112 -3.58 -2.23 -9.43
C ILE A 112 -4.03 -3.28 -8.42
N ALA A 113 -4.46 -4.46 -8.88
CA ALA A 113 -4.81 -5.58 -8.03
C ALA A 113 -3.59 -6.02 -7.19
N ALA A 114 -2.44 -6.18 -7.83
CA ALA A 114 -1.17 -6.47 -7.16
C ALA A 114 -0.82 -5.43 -6.09
N PHE A 115 -1.01 -4.15 -6.41
CA PHE A 115 -0.77 -3.04 -5.48
C PHE A 115 -1.73 -3.09 -4.29
N ALA A 116 -3.02 -3.32 -4.52
CA ALA A 116 -4.03 -3.45 -3.48
C ALA A 116 -3.75 -4.66 -2.56
N TYR A 117 -3.45 -5.83 -3.13
CA TYR A 117 -3.08 -7.02 -2.35
C TYR A 117 -1.79 -6.84 -1.55
N GLN A 118 -0.80 -6.09 -2.07
CA GLN A 118 0.40 -5.77 -1.30
C GLN A 118 0.03 -4.98 -0.04
N HIS A 119 -0.83 -3.97 -0.15
CA HIS A 119 -1.23 -3.16 1.00
C HIS A 119 -2.19 -3.88 1.94
N HIS A 120 -3.09 -4.71 1.39
CA HIS A 120 -3.93 -5.64 2.16
C HIS A 120 -3.07 -6.54 3.04
N GLY A 121 -2.03 -7.15 2.46
CA GLY A 121 -1.10 -7.99 3.19
C GLY A 121 -0.34 -7.25 4.28
N LYS A 122 0.10 -6.01 4.02
CA LYS A 122 0.75 -5.17 5.05
C LYS A 122 -0.21 -4.83 6.20
N ASN A 123 -1.47 -4.53 5.90
CA ASN A 123 -2.46 -4.23 6.94
C ASN A 123 -2.72 -5.45 7.83
N ALA A 124 -2.92 -6.61 7.22
CA ALA A 124 -3.07 -7.87 7.95
C ALA A 124 -1.81 -8.20 8.78
N TYR A 125 -0.61 -7.95 8.24
CA TYR A 125 0.65 -8.13 8.97
C TYR A 125 0.72 -7.26 10.23
N ASP A 126 0.40 -5.97 10.11
CA ASP A 126 0.37 -5.05 11.25
C ASP A 126 -0.71 -5.42 12.28
N ALA A 127 -1.84 -5.98 11.82
CA ALA A 127 -2.92 -6.47 12.67
C ALA A 127 -2.62 -7.84 13.34
N GLY A 128 -1.50 -8.49 12.98
CA GLY A 128 -1.14 -9.82 13.46
C GLY A 128 -1.87 -10.98 12.77
N ASP A 129 -2.64 -10.73 11.71
CA ASP A 129 -3.29 -11.74 10.89
C ASP A 129 -2.32 -12.25 9.81
N TYR A 130 -1.41 -13.13 10.23
CA TYR A 130 -0.34 -13.63 9.38
C TYR A 130 -0.82 -14.56 8.27
N GLU A 131 -1.95 -15.25 8.43
CA GLU A 131 -2.49 -16.09 7.36
C GLU A 131 -3.04 -15.22 6.22
N THR A 132 -3.87 -14.21 6.53
CA THR A 132 -4.35 -13.25 5.51
C THR A 132 -3.21 -12.45 4.89
N ALA A 133 -2.22 -12.03 5.70
CA ALA A 133 -1.04 -11.34 5.19
C ALA A 133 -0.32 -12.16 4.11
N ARG A 134 -0.09 -13.45 4.40
CA ARG A 134 0.59 -14.38 3.50
C ARG A 134 -0.15 -14.58 2.19
N GLU A 135 -1.45 -14.85 2.25
CA GLU A 135 -2.28 -15.06 1.07
C GLU A 135 -2.25 -13.83 0.16
N SER A 136 -2.36 -12.65 0.77
CA SER A 136 -2.33 -11.36 0.08
C SER A 136 -1.00 -11.11 -0.62
N PHE A 137 0.14 -11.34 0.06
CA PHE A 137 1.45 -11.16 -0.57
C PHE A 137 1.70 -12.17 -1.69
N LYS A 138 1.24 -13.41 -1.55
CA LYS A 138 1.31 -14.40 -2.65
C LYS A 138 0.49 -13.99 -3.85
N GLN A 139 -0.73 -13.47 -3.64
CA GLN A 139 -1.56 -12.98 -4.72
C GLN A 139 -0.93 -11.75 -5.40
N SER A 140 -0.37 -10.83 -4.63
CA SER A 140 0.42 -9.70 -5.17
C SER A 140 1.59 -10.20 -6.03
N LEU A 141 2.38 -11.15 -5.54
CA LEU A 141 3.51 -11.72 -6.29
C LEU A 141 3.07 -12.39 -7.59
N PHE A 142 2.00 -13.18 -7.56
CA PHE A 142 1.43 -13.83 -8.74
C PHE A 142 1.03 -12.80 -9.80
N LEU A 143 0.25 -11.79 -9.41
CA LEU A 143 -0.24 -10.75 -10.31
C LEU A 143 0.92 -9.89 -10.87
N ARG A 144 1.95 -9.61 -10.06
CA ARG A 144 3.15 -8.91 -10.53
C ARG A 144 3.89 -9.69 -11.62
N ARG A 145 4.08 -11.00 -11.42
CA ARG A 145 4.67 -11.89 -12.44
C ARG A 145 3.84 -11.92 -13.72
N GLU A 146 2.52 -12.07 -13.59
CA GLU A 146 1.60 -12.07 -14.73
C GLU A 146 1.66 -10.75 -15.50
N SER A 147 1.80 -9.61 -14.80
CA SER A 147 1.90 -8.29 -15.41
C SER A 147 3.28 -7.94 -15.99
N GLY A 148 4.30 -8.80 -15.81
CA GLY A 148 5.68 -8.51 -16.24
C GLY A 148 6.34 -7.39 -15.43
N ALA A 149 6.04 -7.30 -14.13
CA ALA A 149 6.64 -6.32 -13.23
C ALA A 149 8.16 -6.49 -13.11
N GLU A 150 8.85 -5.41 -12.76
CA GLU A 150 10.31 -5.41 -12.57
C GLU A 150 10.73 -6.26 -11.37
N ASP A 151 11.96 -6.79 -11.38
CA ASP A 151 12.48 -7.67 -10.33
C ASP A 151 12.37 -7.05 -8.93
N ARG A 152 12.65 -5.74 -8.80
CA ARG A 152 12.51 -5.01 -7.53
C ARG A 152 11.10 -5.10 -6.92
N GLU A 153 10.08 -5.18 -7.76
CA GLU A 153 8.68 -5.29 -7.32
C GLU A 153 8.35 -6.72 -6.87
N LEU A 154 8.95 -7.72 -7.51
CA LEU A 154 8.87 -9.12 -7.08
C LEU A 154 9.61 -9.34 -5.76
N GLU A 155 10.81 -8.78 -5.62
CA GLU A 155 11.61 -8.81 -4.40
C GLU A 155 10.87 -8.21 -3.21
N THR A 156 10.15 -7.10 -3.42
CA THR A 156 9.33 -6.48 -2.38
C THR A 156 8.24 -7.43 -1.86
N ALA A 157 7.55 -8.14 -2.75
CA ALA A 157 6.53 -9.11 -2.36
C ALA A 157 7.16 -10.35 -1.68
N LEU A 158 8.31 -10.82 -2.16
CA LEU A 158 9.04 -11.94 -1.56
C LEU A 158 9.53 -11.63 -0.15
N LEU A 159 10.10 -10.45 0.08
CA LEU A 159 10.52 -9.98 1.40
C LEU A 159 9.34 -9.97 2.38
N ALA A 160 8.17 -9.52 1.93
CA ALA A 160 6.97 -9.51 2.74
C ALA A 160 6.48 -10.93 3.10
N ILE A 161 6.55 -11.88 2.17
CA ILE A 161 6.26 -13.30 2.44
C ILE A 161 7.24 -13.85 3.48
N GLU A 162 8.54 -13.59 3.33
CA GLU A 162 9.55 -14.05 4.29
C GLU A 162 9.30 -13.49 5.69
N ALA A 163 8.97 -12.20 5.81
CA ALA A 163 8.66 -11.56 7.09
C ALA A 163 7.45 -12.21 7.78
N VAL A 164 6.45 -12.66 7.03
CA VAL A 164 5.31 -13.41 7.58
C VAL A 164 5.77 -14.79 8.08
N GLU A 165 6.54 -15.53 7.28
CA GLU A 165 7.00 -16.88 7.65
C GLU A 165 7.87 -16.86 8.91
N ARG A 166 8.67 -15.81 9.14
CA ARG A 166 9.46 -15.63 10.38
C ARG A 166 8.60 -15.45 11.63
N ARG A 167 7.37 -14.93 11.49
CA ARG A 167 6.43 -14.71 12.61
C ARG A 167 5.59 -15.95 12.91
N ARG A 168 5.53 -16.91 12.00
CA ARG A 168 4.77 -18.15 12.19
C ARG A 168 5.58 -19.09 13.08
N PRO A 169 5.01 -19.61 14.18
CA PRO A 169 5.65 -20.70 14.90
C PRO A 169 5.81 -21.89 13.93
N PRO A 170 6.91 -22.67 14.01
CA PRO A 170 7.06 -23.85 13.17
C PRO A 170 5.83 -24.73 13.38
N GLN A 171 5.11 -25.00 12.30
CA GLN A 171 4.06 -26.00 12.32
C GLN A 171 4.76 -27.32 12.68
N LEU A 172 4.54 -27.78 13.92
CA LEU A 172 4.87 -29.14 14.31
C LEU A 172 4.17 -30.03 13.28
N ILE A 173 4.97 -30.63 12.39
CA ILE A 173 4.50 -31.67 11.50
C ILE A 173 4.05 -32.79 12.43
N ALA A 174 2.73 -32.89 12.66
CA ALA A 174 2.14 -34.05 13.28
C ALA A 174 2.37 -35.20 12.32
N GLY A 175 3.29 -36.08 12.70
CA GLY A 175 3.55 -37.35 12.03
C GLY A 175 2.42 -38.35 12.24
#